data_AF-A0A800DI95-F1
#
_entry.id   AF-A0A800DI95-F1
#
_cell.length_a   1.000
_cell.length_b   1.000
_cell.length_c   1.000
_cell.angle_alpha   90.00
_cell.angle_beta   90.00
_cell.angle_gamma   90.00
#
_symmetry.space_group_name_H-M   'P 1'
#
loop_
_entity.id
_entity.type
_entity.pdbx_description
1 polymer ?
#
loop_
_entity_poly.entity_id
_entity_poly.type
_entity_poly.pdbx_seq_one_letter_code
_entity_poly.pdbx_strand_id
1 'polypeptide(L)'
;GQLKGDIRLHYGGPVEPGAGFVLHTADFHGPGTRVVNTTMAMTTEMSVFKAIVEGHGPRHSLFALGYSGWGPGQLEGEIVRGDWFSAPADENLIFDDDLKTKWERASGRAGLKL
;
A
#
# COMPACT_ATOMS: atom_id res chain seq x y z
N GLY A 1 -6.54 27.84 7.47
CA GLY A 1 -6.17 27.20 8.75
C GLY A 1 -5.05 26.24 8.49
N GLN A 2 -3.97 26.30 9.26
CA GLN A 2 -2.81 25.43 9.05
C GLN A 2 -3.15 24.03 9.56
N LEU A 3 -3.24 23.06 8.65
CA LEU A 3 -3.48 21.66 8.98
C LEU A 3 -2.23 21.11 9.69
N LYS A 4 -2.40 20.56 10.89
CA LYS A 4 -1.33 19.92 11.67
C LYS A 4 -1.63 18.42 11.80
N GLY A 5 -0.67 17.61 11.42
CA GLY A 5 -0.67 16.15 11.56
C GLY A 5 0.61 15.58 10.97
N ASP A 6 1.09 14.47 11.52
CA ASP A 6 2.24 13.75 11.00
C ASP A 6 1.76 12.66 10.03
N ILE A 7 2.36 12.61 8.83
CA ILE A 7 2.08 11.56 7.85
C ILE A 7 3.35 10.74 7.68
N ARG A 8 3.24 9.43 7.88
CA ARG A 8 4.32 8.49 7.56
C ARG A 8 4.34 8.25 6.07
N LEU A 9 5.47 8.58 5.43
CA LEU A 9 5.69 8.34 4.01
C LEU A 9 6.55 7.10 3.81
N HIS A 10 6.07 6.19 2.98
CA HIS A 10 6.77 4.96 2.62
C HIS A 10 7.50 5.11 1.29
N TYR A 11 8.59 4.38 1.14
CA TYR A 11 9.19 4.14 -0.16
C TYR A 11 8.44 3.00 -0.84
N GLY A 12 7.64 3.33 -1.86
CA GLY A 12 6.84 2.35 -2.60
C GLY A 12 7.63 1.58 -3.64
N GLY A 13 8.74 2.15 -4.11
CA GLY A 13 9.71 1.49 -4.99
C GLY A 13 10.46 2.48 -5.89
N PRO A 14 11.35 1.96 -6.76
CA PRO A 14 12.27 2.78 -7.53
C PRO A 14 11.65 3.46 -8.74
N VAL A 15 10.48 3.00 -9.20
CA VAL A 15 9.84 3.53 -10.41
C VAL A 15 9.05 4.79 -10.07
N GLU A 16 9.22 5.83 -10.89
CA GLU A 16 8.60 7.15 -10.72
C GLU A 16 8.63 7.67 -9.27
N PRO A 17 9.82 7.92 -8.69
CA PRO A 17 9.97 8.24 -7.26
C PRO A 17 9.26 9.54 -6.82
N GLY A 18 8.84 10.39 -7.77
CA GLY A 18 8.04 11.58 -7.50
C GLY A 18 6.52 11.35 -7.50
N ALA A 19 6.05 10.19 -7.95
CA ALA A 19 4.63 9.86 -7.98
C ALA A 19 4.14 9.47 -6.58
N GLY A 20 3.05 10.09 -6.13
CA GLY A 20 2.41 9.80 -4.85
C GLY A 20 1.25 8.83 -4.99
N PHE A 21 1.23 7.80 -4.15
CA PHE A 21 0.17 6.82 -4.06
C PHE A 21 -0.37 6.75 -2.64
N VAL A 22 -1.68 6.63 -2.52
CA VAL A 22 -2.35 6.35 -1.25
C VAL A 22 -3.11 5.05 -1.40
N LEU A 23 -2.61 3.98 -0.77
CA LEU A 23 -3.36 2.74 -0.59
C LEU A 23 -4.27 2.93 0.62
N HIS A 24 -5.53 2.53 0.53
CA HIS A 24 -6.49 2.70 1.61
C HIS A 24 -7.57 1.61 1.58
N THR A 25 -8.38 1.56 2.64
CA THR A 25 -9.57 0.69 2.68
C THR A 25 -10.59 1.10 1.61
N ALA A 26 -11.31 0.12 1.06
CA ALA A 26 -12.27 0.35 -0.02
C ALA A 26 -13.57 1.08 0.41
N ASP A 27 -13.65 1.53 1.67
CA ASP A 27 -14.75 2.35 2.21
C ASP A 27 -14.69 3.81 1.75
N PHE A 28 -13.57 4.25 1.16
CA PHE A 28 -13.42 5.56 0.55
C PHE A 28 -13.50 5.49 -0.98
N HIS A 29 -14.24 6.43 -1.56
CA HIS A 29 -14.32 6.66 -3.00
C HIS A 29 -14.13 8.14 -3.31
N GLY A 30 -13.30 8.45 -4.30
CA GLY A 30 -13.10 9.82 -4.75
C GLY A 30 -12.47 9.90 -6.15
N PRO A 31 -12.22 11.12 -6.63
CA PRO A 31 -11.44 11.35 -7.85
C PRO A 31 -10.06 10.71 -7.76
N GLY A 32 -9.65 10.05 -8.84
CA GLY A 32 -8.38 9.32 -8.89
C GLY A 32 -8.35 8.01 -8.11
N THR A 33 -9.45 7.56 -7.51
CA THR A 33 -9.52 6.29 -6.78
C THR A 33 -9.78 5.11 -7.74
N ARG A 34 -8.98 4.05 -7.61
CA ARG A 34 -9.16 2.76 -8.27
C ARG A 34 -9.33 1.66 -7.23
N VAL A 35 -10.41 0.90 -7.32
CA VAL A 35 -10.64 -0.26 -6.45
C VAL A 35 -9.69 -1.38 -6.86
N VAL A 36 -8.92 -1.89 -5.90
CA VAL A 36 -7.99 -3.03 -6.10
C VAL A 36 -8.73 -4.34 -5.88
N ASN A 37 -9.49 -4.43 -4.79
CA ASN A 37 -10.35 -5.56 -4.46
C ASN A 37 -11.48 -5.12 -3.50
N THR A 38 -12.22 -6.07 -2.93
CA THR A 38 -13.35 -5.79 -2.01
C THR A 38 -12.96 -5.06 -0.72
N THR A 39 -11.68 -5.05 -0.37
CA THR A 39 -11.17 -4.48 0.90
C THR A 39 -10.29 -3.26 0.71
N MET A 40 -9.69 -3.08 -0.47
CA MET A 40 -8.67 -2.06 -0.72
C MET A 40 -8.90 -1.29 -2.02
N ALA A 41 -8.53 -0.02 -1.98
CA ALA A 41 -8.52 0.89 -3.10
C ALA A 41 -7.26 1.78 -3.05
N MET A 42 -6.91 2.36 -4.19
CA MET A 42 -5.73 3.21 -4.34
C MET A 42 -6.11 4.54 -4.97
N THR A 43 -5.63 5.64 -4.41
CA THR A 43 -5.85 6.99 -4.93
C THR A 43 -4.52 7.65 -5.26
N THR A 44 -4.41 8.24 -6.45
CA THR A 44 -3.22 8.98 -6.92
C THR A 44 -3.38 10.50 -6.86
N GLU A 45 -4.56 10.98 -6.49
CA GLU A 45 -4.87 12.39 -6.34
C GLU A 45 -4.85 12.84 -4.86
N MET A 46 -4.69 14.14 -4.64
CA MET A 46 -4.72 14.74 -3.31
C MET A 46 -6.10 14.72 -2.63
N SER A 47 -7.14 14.26 -3.32
CA SER A 47 -8.53 14.20 -2.85
C SER A 47 -8.66 13.45 -1.52
N VAL A 48 -7.93 12.35 -1.35
CA VAL A 48 -7.93 11.53 -0.13
C VAL A 48 -7.34 12.28 1.08
N PHE A 49 -6.34 13.15 0.89
CA PHE A 49 -5.78 13.94 2.00
C PHE A 49 -6.81 14.92 2.54
N LYS A 50 -7.54 15.59 1.64
CA LYS A 50 -8.61 16.50 2.02
C LYS A 50 -9.68 15.75 2.81
N ALA A 51 -10.05 14.55 2.37
CA ALA A 51 -11.02 13.72 3.06
C ALA A 51 -10.58 13.31 4.47
N ILE A 52 -9.33 12.86 4.62
CA ILE A 52 -8.74 12.51 5.93
C ILE A 52 -8.78 13.71 6.88
N VAL A 53 -8.39 14.88 6.39
CA VAL A 53 -8.39 16.13 7.16
C VAL A 53 -9.79 16.56 7.58
N GLU A 54 -10.78 16.39 6.71
CA GLU A 54 -12.18 16.75 6.96
C GLU A 54 -12.93 15.67 7.76
N GLY A 55 -12.26 14.57 8.14
CA GLY A 55 -12.83 13.51 8.97
C GLY A 55 -13.73 12.52 8.22
N HIS A 56 -13.70 12.50 6.88
CA HIS A 56 -14.45 11.57 6.04
C HIS A 56 -13.55 10.69 5.13
N GLY A 57 -12.27 10.59 5.49
CA GLY A 57 -11.31 9.70 4.85
C GLY A 57 -11.55 8.22 5.13
N PRO A 58 -10.77 7.33 4.50
CA PRO A 58 -10.83 5.89 4.73
C PRO A 58 -10.47 5.55 6.18
N ARG A 59 -10.96 4.39 6.67
CA ARG A 59 -10.60 3.87 7.99
C ARG A 59 -9.09 3.61 8.15
N HIS A 60 -8.42 3.15 7.09
CA HIS A 60 -6.96 3.01 7.06
C HIS A 60 -6.36 3.55 5.77
N SER A 61 -5.15 4.10 5.86
CA SER A 61 -4.40 4.62 4.71
C SER A 61 -2.89 4.43 4.87
N LEU A 62 -2.21 4.16 3.76
CA LEU A 62 -0.76 4.09 3.64
C LEU A 62 -0.32 5.00 2.49
N PHE A 63 0.63 5.89 2.77
CA PHE A 63 1.16 6.85 1.80
C PHE A 63 2.52 6.38 1.29
N ALA A 64 2.69 6.32 -0.03
CA ALA A 64 3.93 5.89 -0.65
C ALA A 64 4.37 6.84 -1.77
N LEU A 65 5.70 6.99 -1.93
CA LEU A 65 6.32 7.59 -3.10
C LEU A 65 6.96 6.51 -3.98
N GLY A 66 6.71 6.60 -5.29
CA GLY A 66 7.13 5.62 -6.26
C GLY A 66 6.43 4.27 -6.11
N TYR A 67 6.78 3.33 -6.97
CA TYR A 67 6.25 1.98 -6.96
C TYR A 67 7.28 0.95 -7.43
N SER A 68 7.03 -0.31 -7.08
CA SER A 68 7.73 -1.46 -7.65
C SER A 68 7.00 -1.91 -8.92
N GLY A 69 7.73 -1.96 -10.02
CA GLY A 69 7.21 -2.35 -11.33
C GLY A 69 7.95 -3.56 -11.88
N TRP A 70 7.24 -4.39 -12.62
CA TRP A 70 7.79 -5.54 -13.32
C TRP A 70 7.55 -5.39 -14.82
N GLY A 71 8.55 -5.79 -15.61
CA GLY A 71 8.37 -6.00 -17.04
C GLY A 71 7.51 -7.23 -17.33
N PRO A 72 7.10 -7.43 -18.59
CA PRO A 72 6.29 -8.58 -18.99
C PRO A 72 6.94 -9.92 -18.60
N GLY A 73 6.22 -10.76 -17.84
CA GLY A 73 6.68 -12.08 -17.41
C GLY A 73 7.77 -12.08 -16.32
N GLN A 74 8.22 -10.90 -15.88
CA GLN A 74 9.34 -10.80 -14.94
C GLN A 74 8.94 -11.31 -13.56
N LEU A 75 7.77 -10.89 -13.05
CA LEU A 75 7.29 -11.30 -11.72
C LEU A 75 7.09 -12.80 -11.65
N GLU A 76 6.47 -13.39 -12.67
CA GLU A 76 6.26 -14.84 -12.76
C GLU A 76 7.58 -15.59 -12.79
N GLY A 77 8.56 -15.09 -13.55
CA GLY A 77 9.90 -15.65 -13.59
C GLY A 77 10.63 -15.57 -12.24
N GLU A 78 10.49 -14.46 -11.51
CA GLU A 78 11.07 -14.29 -10.16
C GLU A 78 10.42 -15.24 -9.14
N ILE A 79 9.10 -15.42 -9.19
CA ILE A 79 8.38 -16.39 -8.34
C ILE A 79 8.86 -17.81 -8.62
N VAL A 80 9.00 -18.20 -9.89
CA VAL A 80 9.47 -19.55 -10.28
C VAL A 80 10.91 -19.82 -9.81
N ARG A 81 11.77 -18.79 -9.78
CA ARG A 81 13.14 -18.90 -9.25
C ARG A 81 13.21 -18.94 -7.73
N GLY A 82 12.10 -18.68 -7.03
CA GLY A 82 12.07 -18.58 -5.57
C GLY A 82 12.61 -17.26 -5.04
N ASP A 83 12.71 -16.22 -5.88
CA ASP A 83 13.11 -14.87 -5.46
C ASP A 83 11.97 -14.21 -4.64
N TRP A 84 10.71 -14.55 -4.97
CA TRP A 84 9.52 -14.08 -4.27
C TRP A 84 8.58 -15.22 -3.86
N PHE A 85 7.88 -14.98 -2.75
CA PHE A 85 6.78 -15.80 -2.26
C PHE A 85 5.54 -14.94 -2.12
N SER A 86 4.36 -15.51 -2.37
CA SER A 86 3.08 -14.81 -2.30
C SER A 86 2.22 -15.33 -1.14
N ALA A 87 1.46 -14.42 -0.54
CA ALA A 87 0.44 -14.73 0.45
C ALA A 87 -0.81 -13.89 0.16
N PRO A 88 -2.01 -14.35 0.54
CA PRO A 88 -3.21 -13.53 0.45
C PRO A 88 -3.03 -12.21 1.21
N ALA A 89 -3.39 -11.10 0.56
CA ALA A 89 -3.37 -9.78 1.15
C ALA A 89 -4.21 -9.74 2.43
N ASP A 90 -3.72 -9.03 3.44
CA ASP A 90 -4.34 -8.92 4.76
C ASP A 90 -4.33 -7.47 5.20
N GLU A 91 -5.51 -6.92 5.47
CA GLU A 91 -5.66 -5.52 5.82
C GLU A 91 -4.87 -5.16 7.10
N ASN A 92 -4.95 -6.02 8.13
CA ASN A 92 -4.26 -5.81 9.39
C ASN A 92 -2.75 -5.84 9.22
N LEU A 93 -2.23 -6.68 8.31
CA LEU A 93 -0.82 -6.67 7.97
C LEU A 93 -0.46 -5.40 7.18
N ILE A 94 -1.19 -5.06 6.12
CA ILE A 94 -0.86 -3.97 5.21
C ILE A 94 -0.82 -2.61 5.92
N PHE A 95 -1.83 -2.32 6.72
CA PHE A 95 -1.97 -1.02 7.40
C PHE A 95 -1.36 -0.99 8.81
N ASP A 96 -0.67 -2.04 9.25
CA ASP A 96 0.00 -2.05 10.54
C ASP A 96 1.15 -1.03 10.62
N ASP A 97 1.23 -0.34 11.75
CA ASP A 97 2.30 0.60 12.08
C ASP A 97 3.56 -0.09 12.60
N ASP A 98 3.47 -1.33 13.09
CA ASP A 98 4.63 -2.12 13.52
C ASP A 98 5.35 -2.75 12.31
N LEU A 99 6.20 -1.92 11.70
CA LEU A 99 7.03 -2.31 10.56
C LEU A 99 8.10 -3.34 10.91
N LYS A 100 8.50 -3.47 12.19
CA LYS A 100 9.59 -4.37 12.59
C LYS A 100 9.16 -5.84 12.47
N THR A 101 7.92 -6.14 12.84
CA THR A 101 7.35 -7.50 12.78
C THR A 101 6.64 -7.79 11.47
N LYS A 102 6.39 -6.77 10.64
CA LYS A 102 5.63 -6.88 9.39
C LYS A 102 6.22 -7.91 8.42
N TRP A 103 7.54 -7.95 8.27
CA TRP A 103 8.21 -8.94 7.42
C TRP A 103 8.04 -10.37 7.92
N GLU A 104 8.36 -10.63 9.19
CA GLU A 104 8.24 -11.95 9.81
C GLU A 104 6.81 -12.50 9.71
N ARG A 105 5.81 -11.65 9.99
CA ARG A 105 4.39 -12.00 9.86
C ARG A 105 4.01 -12.29 8.41
N ALA A 106 4.49 -11.50 7.44
CA ALA A 106 4.24 -11.73 6.02
C ALA A 106 4.86 -13.06 5.55
N SER A 107 6.12 -13.31 5.90
CA SER A 107 6.83 -14.54 5.56
C SER A 107 6.15 -15.78 6.15
N GLY A 108 5.72 -15.72 7.42
CA GLY A 108 4.96 -16.80 8.05
C GLY A 108 3.65 -17.12 7.31
N ARG A 109 2.94 -16.09 6.82
CA ARG A 109 1.72 -16.27 5.99
C ARG A 109 2.01 -16.85 4.61
N ALA A 110 3.19 -16.59 4.05
CA ALA A 110 3.66 -17.20 2.81
C ALA A 110 4.15 -18.65 3.00
N GLY A 111 4.08 -19.19 4.23
CA GLY A 111 4.53 -20.54 4.55
C GLY A 111 6.04 -20.66 4.78
N LEU A 112 6.75 -19.54 4.85
CA LEU A 112 8.18 -19.49 5.16
C LEU A 112 8.38 -19.53 6.68
N LYS A 113 9.38 -20.28 7.14
CA LYS A 113 9.90 -20.17 8.50
C LYS A 113 11.27 -19.52 8.40
N LEU A 114 11.37 -18.29 8.90
CA LEU A 114 12.63 -17.56 9.03
C LEU A 114 13.23 -17.81 10.41
#